data_AF-A0A0W1B1J0-F1
#
_entry.id   AF-A0A0W1B1J0-F1
#
_cell.length_a   1.000
_cell.length_b   1.000
_cell.length_c   1.000
_cell.angle_alpha   90.00
_cell.angle_beta   90.00
_cell.angle_gamma   90.00
#
_symmetry.space_group_name_H-M   'P 1'
#
loop_
_entity.id
_entity.type
_entity.pdbx_description
1 polymer ?
#
loop_
_entity_poly.entity_id
_entity_poly.type
_entity_poly.pdbx_seq_one_letter_code
_entity_poly.pdbx_strand_id
1 'polypeptide(L)'
;MNDIIDGNAALIQFFPLPAHLYSKDIACIVAVAYVEERGPNLTGLINALYSKGYTDLDHLLNSTWKELYLVRGLGHKRLMLLLHLLERISADPKSIENYIIVPRVTMHSKREMKELTLKRIIKKYNETSVEVLTEATEKEARLKKIKDRLREMGMIL
;
A
#
# COMPACT_ATOMS: atom_id res chain seq x y z
N MET A 1 -11.65 -21.31 -4.78
CA MET A 1 -10.20 -21.36 -4.49
C MET A 1 -9.88 -21.15 -3.01
N ASN A 2 -10.60 -20.29 -2.28
CA ASN A 2 -10.41 -20.12 -0.82
C ASN A 2 -10.73 -21.38 0.03
N ASP A 3 -11.55 -22.30 -0.47
CA ASP A 3 -11.90 -23.53 0.27
C ASP A 3 -10.88 -24.67 0.09
N ILE A 4 -9.82 -24.46 -0.69
CA ILE A 4 -8.86 -25.51 -1.06
C ILE A 4 -7.54 -25.40 -0.28
N ILE A 5 -7.16 -24.18 0.13
CA ILE A 5 -5.91 -23.94 0.84
C ILE A 5 -6.18 -24.08 2.34
N ASP A 6 -5.68 -25.16 2.95
CA ASP A 6 -5.55 -25.22 4.41
C ASP A 6 -4.67 -24.06 4.86
N GLY A 7 -5.21 -23.17 5.70
CA GLY A 7 -4.54 -21.97 6.14
C GLY A 7 -3.19 -22.21 6.83
N ASN A 8 -2.94 -23.43 7.32
CA ASN A 8 -1.70 -23.82 7.98
C ASN A 8 -0.74 -24.63 7.08
N ALA A 9 -1.18 -25.04 5.89
CA ALA A 9 -0.33 -25.75 4.96
C ALA A 9 0.57 -24.78 4.19
N ALA A 10 1.80 -25.20 3.91
CA ALA A 10 2.75 -24.41 3.13
C ALA A 10 2.27 -24.28 1.68
N LEU A 11 2.44 -23.09 1.10
CA LEU A 11 2.01 -22.79 -0.27
C LEU A 11 2.61 -23.72 -1.32
N ILE A 12 3.82 -24.24 -1.09
CA ILE A 12 4.52 -25.19 -1.97
C ILE A 12 3.69 -26.46 -2.26
N GLN A 13 2.80 -26.86 -1.35
CA GLN A 13 1.92 -28.02 -1.52
C GLN A 13 0.82 -27.76 -2.55
N PHE A 14 0.44 -26.50 -2.74
CA PHE A 14 -0.63 -26.08 -3.66
C PHE A 14 -0.08 -25.52 -4.98
N PHE A 15 1.15 -25.00 -4.95
CA PHE A 15 1.80 -24.36 -6.09
C PHE A 15 3.17 -25.01 -6.35
N PRO A 16 3.20 -26.25 -6.86
CA PRO A 16 4.46 -26.93 -7.14
C PRO A 16 5.23 -26.18 -8.24
N LEU A 17 6.51 -25.91 -7.99
CA LEU A 17 7.45 -25.37 -8.97
C LEU A 17 8.70 -26.24 -9.09
N PRO A 18 9.36 -26.26 -10.27
CA PRO A 18 10.69 -26.83 -10.42
C PRO A 18 11.71 -26.24 -9.44
N ALA A 19 12.52 -27.09 -8.81
CA ALA A 19 13.44 -26.69 -7.74
C ALA A 19 14.45 -25.60 -8.13
N HIS A 20 14.87 -25.56 -9.39
CA HIS A 20 15.81 -24.53 -9.87
C HIS A 20 15.20 -23.11 -9.88
N LEU A 21 13.89 -22.97 -9.74
CA LEU A 21 13.20 -21.67 -9.65
C LEU A 21 13.07 -21.16 -8.21
N TYR A 22 13.27 -21.99 -7.19
CA TYR A 22 13.09 -21.58 -5.79
C TYR A 22 14.02 -20.44 -5.37
N SER A 23 15.24 -20.40 -5.89
CA SER A 23 16.20 -19.32 -5.62
C SER A 23 15.92 -18.05 -6.43
N LYS A 24 14.87 -17.99 -7.28
CA LYS A 24 14.52 -16.77 -7.99
C LYS A 24 13.93 -15.76 -7.04
N ASP A 25 14.28 -14.51 -7.30
CA ASP A 25 13.75 -13.37 -6.57
C ASP A 25 12.22 -13.25 -6.76
N ILE A 26 11.49 -12.92 -5.69
CA ILE A 26 10.03 -12.77 -5.70
C ILE A 26 9.50 -11.76 -6.74
N ALA A 27 10.32 -10.80 -7.20
CA ALA A 27 9.96 -9.87 -8.26
C ALA A 27 9.64 -10.58 -9.58
N CYS A 28 10.12 -11.82 -9.79
CA CYS A 28 9.79 -12.60 -10.98
C CYS A 28 8.29 -12.88 -11.12
N ILE A 29 7.52 -12.81 -10.02
CA ILE A 29 6.06 -12.96 -10.02
C ILE A 29 5.39 -11.90 -10.93
N VAL A 30 6.02 -10.74 -11.13
CA VAL A 30 5.50 -9.69 -12.02
C VAL A 30 5.47 -10.13 -13.49
N ALA A 31 6.28 -11.11 -13.88
CA ALA A 31 6.36 -11.58 -15.27
C ALA A 31 5.02 -12.15 -15.77
N VAL A 32 4.26 -12.80 -14.88
CA VAL A 32 2.98 -13.46 -15.21
C VAL A 32 1.75 -12.60 -14.98
N ALA A 33 1.93 -11.36 -14.52
CA ALA A 33 0.83 -10.43 -14.28
C ALA A 33 0.29 -9.87 -15.59
N TYR A 34 -1.04 -9.86 -15.73
CA TYR A 34 -1.72 -9.21 -16.84
C TYR A 34 -1.62 -7.68 -16.76
N VAL A 35 -1.92 -6.99 -17.84
CA VAL A 35 -1.75 -5.53 -17.94
C VAL A 35 -2.62 -4.79 -16.91
N GLU A 36 -3.81 -5.31 -16.63
CA GLU A 36 -4.79 -4.76 -15.69
C GLU A 36 -4.37 -4.93 -14.23
N GLU A 37 -3.56 -5.96 -13.95
CA GLU A 37 -3.02 -6.27 -12.63
C GLU A 37 -1.71 -5.50 -12.36
N ARG A 38 -1.03 -5.04 -13.42
CA ARG A 38 0.17 -4.19 -13.35
C ARG A 38 -0.21 -2.79 -12.88
N GLY A 39 -0.18 -2.61 -11.56
CA GLY A 39 -0.53 -1.34 -10.94
C GLY A 39 -0.10 -1.27 -9.47
N PRO A 40 -0.62 -0.30 -8.70
CA PRO A 40 -0.25 -0.08 -7.31
C PRO A 40 -0.55 -1.29 -6.40
N ASN A 41 -1.44 -2.19 -6.82
CA ASN A 41 -1.69 -3.45 -6.10
C ASN A 41 -0.52 -4.42 -6.24
N LEU A 42 0.01 -4.62 -7.44
CA LEU A 42 1.16 -5.49 -7.68
C LEU A 42 2.44 -4.91 -7.07
N THR A 43 2.70 -3.61 -7.26
CA THR A 43 3.85 -2.96 -6.61
C THR A 43 3.73 -3.02 -5.09
N GLY A 44 2.53 -2.78 -4.55
CA GLY A 44 2.27 -2.88 -3.12
C GLY A 44 2.40 -4.29 -2.56
N LEU A 45 2.07 -5.31 -3.35
CA LEU A 45 2.26 -6.73 -3.03
C LEU A 45 3.75 -7.03 -2.86
N ILE A 46 4.54 -6.78 -3.91
CA ILE A 46 5.98 -7.08 -3.93
C ILE A 46 6.71 -6.32 -2.82
N ASN A 47 6.41 -5.04 -2.63
CA ASN A 47 7.01 -4.24 -1.55
C ASN A 47 6.65 -4.76 -0.15
N ALA A 48 5.42 -5.23 0.07
CA ALA A 48 5.02 -5.78 1.36
C ALA A 48 5.74 -7.10 1.66
N LEU A 49 5.95 -7.93 0.64
CA LEU A 49 6.71 -9.17 0.76
C LEU A 49 8.18 -8.90 1.11
N TYR A 50 8.86 -8.02 0.37
CA TYR A 50 10.25 -7.64 0.70
C TYR A 50 10.38 -7.03 2.09
N SER A 51 9.42 -6.18 2.50
CA SER A 51 9.44 -5.57 3.84
C SER A 51 9.36 -6.59 4.98
N LYS A 52 8.96 -7.83 4.68
CA LYS A 52 8.93 -8.96 5.61
C LYS A 52 10.08 -9.96 5.42
N GLY A 53 10.99 -9.70 4.49
CA GLY A 53 12.15 -10.55 4.24
C GLY A 53 11.89 -11.71 3.28
N TYR A 54 10.77 -11.71 2.56
CA TYR A 54 10.58 -12.61 1.43
C TYR A 54 11.41 -12.09 0.25
N THR A 55 12.58 -12.68 0.04
CA THR A 55 13.52 -12.31 -1.03
C THR A 55 13.37 -13.21 -2.25
N ASP A 56 13.04 -14.46 -2.03
CA ASP A 56 13.01 -15.52 -3.04
C ASP A 56 11.72 -16.36 -2.96
N LEU A 57 11.50 -17.14 -4.02
CA LEU A 57 10.34 -18.02 -4.11
C LEU A 57 10.37 -19.16 -3.09
N ASP A 58 11.54 -19.64 -2.68
CA ASP A 58 11.67 -20.68 -1.65
C ASP A 58 11.03 -20.23 -0.34
N HIS A 59 11.45 -19.06 0.16
CA HIS A 59 10.93 -18.52 1.40
C HIS A 59 9.42 -18.24 1.30
N LEU A 60 8.95 -17.73 0.16
CA LEU A 60 7.54 -17.47 -0.07
C LEU A 60 6.70 -18.77 -0.12
N LEU A 61 7.16 -19.79 -0.83
CA LEU A 61 6.42 -21.04 -1.01
C LEU A 61 6.40 -21.91 0.25
N ASN A 62 7.44 -21.83 1.08
CA ASN A 62 7.44 -22.48 2.39
C ASN A 62 6.60 -21.75 3.44
N SER A 63 6.07 -20.56 3.12
CA SER A 63 5.16 -19.84 4.00
C SER A 63 3.74 -20.41 3.92
N THR A 64 2.99 -20.19 4.99
CA THR A 64 1.56 -20.53 5.06
C THR A 64 0.69 -19.34 4.65
N TRP A 65 -0.54 -19.63 4.22
CA TRP A 65 -1.53 -18.59 3.94
C TRP A 65 -1.78 -17.68 5.15
N LYS A 66 -1.84 -18.27 6.35
CA LYS A 66 -2.07 -17.54 7.60
C LYS A 66 -0.94 -16.56 7.91
N GLU A 67 0.31 -16.96 7.71
CA GLU A 67 1.47 -16.07 7.91
C GLU A 67 1.44 -14.89 6.96
N LEU A 68 1.13 -15.14 5.68
CA LEU A 68 1.02 -14.09 4.67
C LEU A 68 -0.16 -13.15 4.95
N TYR A 69 -1.27 -13.67 5.48
CA TYR A 69 -2.41 -12.86 5.90
C TYR A 69 -2.09 -11.87 7.03
N LEU A 70 -1.15 -12.23 7.92
CA LEU A 70 -0.70 -11.37 9.01
C LEU A 70 0.31 -10.30 8.57
N VAL A 71 0.79 -10.34 7.34
CA VAL A 71 1.72 -9.34 6.82
C VAL A 71 1.01 -8.00 6.63
N ARG A 72 1.46 -7.01 7.39
CA ARG A 72 1.00 -5.63 7.24
C ARG A 72 1.22 -5.15 5.80
N GLY A 73 0.14 -4.75 5.13
CA GLY A 73 0.16 -4.31 3.74
C GLY A 73 -0.25 -5.37 2.72
N LEU A 74 -0.37 -6.64 3.13
CA LEU A 74 -1.01 -7.71 2.36
C LEU A 74 -2.47 -7.86 2.80
N GLY A 75 -3.32 -6.92 2.38
CA GLY A 75 -4.76 -7.08 2.53
C GLY A 75 -5.29 -8.20 1.64
N HIS A 76 -6.51 -8.68 1.93
CA HIS A 76 -7.15 -9.79 1.22
C HIS A 76 -7.06 -9.71 -0.32
N LYS A 77 -7.32 -8.54 -0.91
CA LYS A 77 -7.22 -8.34 -2.37
C LYS A 77 -5.83 -8.63 -2.93
N ARG A 78 -4.77 -8.23 -2.22
CA ARG A 78 -3.38 -8.45 -2.67
C ARG A 78 -2.99 -9.92 -2.50
N LEU A 79 -3.43 -10.56 -1.42
CA LEU A 79 -3.22 -11.99 -1.22
C LEU A 79 -3.92 -12.82 -2.28
N MET A 80 -5.15 -12.48 -2.65
CA MET A 80 -5.83 -13.14 -3.78
C MET A 80 -5.07 -12.97 -5.10
N LEU A 81 -4.56 -11.76 -5.36
CA LEU A 81 -3.71 -11.52 -6.52
C LEU A 81 -2.45 -12.40 -6.47
N LEU A 82 -1.79 -12.51 -5.32
CA LEU A 82 -0.63 -13.38 -5.15
C LEU A 82 -0.94 -14.83 -5.50
N LEU A 83 -2.05 -15.38 -5.01
CA LEU A 83 -2.46 -16.76 -5.32
C LEU A 83 -2.66 -16.97 -6.81
N HIS A 84 -3.40 -16.07 -7.48
CA HIS A 84 -3.62 -16.19 -8.92
C HIS A 84 -2.30 -16.11 -9.71
N LEU A 85 -1.35 -15.30 -9.26
CA LEU A 85 -0.04 -15.22 -9.91
C LEU A 85 0.77 -16.50 -9.66
N LEU A 86 0.78 -17.04 -8.43
CA LEU A 86 1.45 -18.31 -8.11
C LEU A 86 0.83 -19.49 -8.87
N GLU A 87 -0.49 -19.51 -9.04
CA GLU A 87 -1.20 -20.50 -9.85
C GLU A 87 -0.73 -20.46 -11.30
N ARG A 88 -0.64 -19.26 -11.90
CA ARG A 88 -0.15 -19.10 -13.28
C ARG A 88 1.31 -19.53 -13.43
N ILE A 89 2.15 -19.21 -12.45
CA ILE A 89 3.57 -19.64 -12.46
C ILE A 89 3.64 -21.16 -12.33
N SER A 90 2.81 -21.79 -11.49
CA SER A 90 2.76 -23.24 -11.34
C SER A 90 2.25 -23.94 -12.61
N ALA A 91 1.27 -23.34 -13.30
CA ALA A 91 0.77 -23.83 -14.57
C ALA A 91 1.79 -23.70 -15.72
N ASP A 92 2.57 -22.62 -15.75
CA ASP A 92 3.65 -22.42 -16.74
C ASP A 92 4.92 -21.83 -16.10
N PRO A 93 5.79 -22.68 -15.51
CA PRO A 93 7.00 -22.22 -14.82
C PRO A 93 8.04 -21.56 -15.74
N LYS A 94 7.99 -21.86 -17.05
CA LYS A 94 8.93 -21.31 -18.04
C LYS A 94 8.76 -19.81 -18.22
N SER A 95 7.57 -19.28 -17.92
CA SER A 95 7.25 -17.85 -17.97
C SER A 95 8.16 -16.97 -17.11
N ILE A 96 8.73 -17.52 -16.02
CA ILE A 96 9.64 -16.80 -15.11
C ILE A 96 11.11 -17.22 -15.26
N GLU A 97 11.41 -18.24 -16.06
CA GLU A 97 12.73 -18.84 -16.19
C GLU A 97 13.77 -17.83 -16.70
N ASN A 98 13.38 -17.04 -17.69
CA ASN A 98 14.21 -15.97 -18.28
C ASN A 98 13.96 -14.59 -17.65
N TYR A 99 13.22 -14.52 -16.54
CA TYR A 99 12.99 -13.24 -15.89
C TYR A 99 14.31 -12.70 -15.33
N ILE A 100 14.79 -11.62 -15.94
CA ILE A 100 15.87 -10.80 -15.42
C ILE A 100 15.22 -9.68 -14.62
N ILE A 101 15.60 -9.57 -13.34
CA ILE A 101 15.24 -8.41 -12.53
C ILE A 101 15.88 -7.21 -13.21
N VAL A 102 15.11 -6.48 -13.99
CA VAL A 102 15.50 -5.13 -14.38
C VAL A 102 15.49 -4.36 -13.08
N PRO A 103 16.60 -3.73 -12.63
CA PRO A 103 16.57 -2.85 -11.49
C PRO A 103 15.62 -1.72 -11.85
N ARG A 104 14.34 -1.86 -11.47
CA ARG A 104 13.43 -0.74 -11.41
C ARG A 104 13.88 0.01 -10.18
N VAL A 105 14.90 0.83 -10.41
CA VAL A 105 15.22 1.99 -9.60
C VAL A 105 13.94 2.82 -9.56
N THR A 106 13.01 2.45 -8.69
CA THR A 106 12.10 3.40 -8.08
C THR A 106 12.90 4.09 -6.99
N MET A 107 14.01 4.71 -7.39
CA MET A 107 14.36 5.97 -6.76
C MET A 107 13.21 6.89 -7.13
N HIS A 108 12.18 6.90 -6.30
CA HIS A 108 11.68 8.22 -5.94
C HIS A 108 12.91 8.92 -5.43
N SER A 109 13.49 9.76 -6.28
CA SER A 109 14.69 10.49 -5.92
C SER A 109 14.39 11.13 -4.57
N LYS A 110 15.40 11.22 -3.69
CA LYS A 110 15.24 11.86 -2.38
C LYS A 110 14.53 13.23 -2.49
N ARG A 111 14.61 13.85 -3.69
CA ARG A 111 13.89 15.03 -4.15
C ARG A 111 12.37 14.83 -4.31
N GLU A 112 11.90 13.81 -5.03
CA GLU A 112 10.47 13.51 -5.20
C GLU A 112 9.77 13.15 -3.87
N MET A 113 10.44 12.36 -3.02
CA MET A 113 9.89 11.99 -1.70
C MET A 113 9.81 13.21 -0.77
N LYS A 114 10.80 14.11 -0.84
CA LYS A 114 10.75 15.41 -0.17
C LYS A 114 9.60 16.27 -0.71
N GLU A 115 9.40 16.31 -2.02
CA GLU A 115 8.34 17.11 -2.64
C GLU A 115 6.93 16.63 -2.25
N LEU A 116 6.68 15.31 -2.25
CA LEU A 116 5.40 14.75 -1.78
C LEU A 116 5.17 15.01 -0.29
N THR A 117 6.23 14.98 0.52
CA THR A 117 6.16 15.29 1.95
C THR A 117 5.85 16.78 2.16
N LEU A 118 6.53 17.68 1.43
CA LEU A 118 6.27 19.12 1.46
C LEU A 118 4.84 19.45 1.03
N LYS A 119 4.33 18.82 -0.04
CA LYS A 119 2.94 18.99 -0.49
C LYS A 119 1.93 18.60 0.59
N ARG A 120 2.16 17.52 1.35
CA ARG A 120 1.28 17.14 2.48
C ARG A 120 1.36 18.14 3.63
N ILE A 121 2.56 18.63 3.96
CA ILE A 121 2.75 19.60 5.04
C ILE A 121 2.05 20.93 4.70
N ILE A 122 2.24 21.44 3.48
CA ILE A 122 1.60 22.67 2.99
C ILE A 122 0.08 22.53 3.01
N LYS A 123 -0.44 21.39 2.52
CA LYS A 123 -1.88 21.12 2.55
C LYS A 123 -2.43 21.18 3.98
N LYS A 124 -1.78 20.49 4.93
CA LYS A 124 -2.20 20.48 6.34
C LYS A 124 -2.10 21.87 6.97
N TYR A 125 -1.06 22.64 6.68
CA TYR A 125 -0.91 24.02 7.18
C TYR A 125 -2.02 24.93 6.66
N ASN A 126 -2.38 24.81 5.38
CA ASN A 126 -3.46 25.59 4.79
C ASN A 126 -4.83 25.22 5.38
N GLU A 127 -5.10 23.93 5.58
CA GLU A 127 -6.33 23.44 6.23
C GLU A 127 -6.45 23.99 7.66
N THR A 128 -5.40 23.89 8.47
CA THR A 128 -5.38 24.42 9.84
C THR A 128 -5.49 25.95 9.87
N SER A 129 -4.85 26.65 8.94
CA SER A 129 -4.93 28.12 8.86
C SER A 129 -6.34 28.59 8.49
N VAL A 130 -7.02 27.88 7.58
CA VAL A 130 -8.41 28.18 7.21
C VAL A 130 -9.34 27.97 8.41
N GLU A 131 -9.22 26.85 9.12
CA GLU A 131 -10.03 26.56 10.32
C GLU A 131 -9.88 27.67 11.39
N VAL A 132 -8.65 28.08 11.69
CA VAL A 132 -8.36 29.13 12.68
C VAL A 132 -8.94 30.49 12.26
N LEU A 133 -8.86 30.84 10.96
CA LEU A 133 -9.46 32.07 10.44
C LEU A 133 -10.99 32.04 10.51
N THR A 134 -11.62 30.90 10.22
CA THR A 134 -13.08 30.74 10.37
C THR A 134 -13.52 30.86 11.83
N GLU A 135 -12.79 30.27 12.78
CA GLU A 135 -13.12 30.43 14.20
C GLU A 135 -12.97 31.87 14.70
N ALA A 136 -11.94 32.59 14.24
CA ALA A 136 -11.70 33.98 14.62
C ALA A 136 -12.84 34.89 14.12
N THR A 137 -13.25 34.71 12.88
CA THR A 137 -14.35 35.48 12.27
C THR A 137 -15.70 35.19 12.93
N GLU A 138 -15.98 33.94 13.32
CA GLU A 138 -17.19 33.60 14.08
C GLU A 138 -17.20 34.24 15.48
N LYS A 139 -16.07 34.20 16.19
CA LYS A 139 -15.94 34.82 17.52
C LYS A 139 -16.11 36.33 17.44
N GLU A 140 -15.52 36.97 16.43
CA GLU A 140 -15.65 38.42 16.22
C GLU A 140 -17.08 38.83 15.87
N ALA A 141 -17.78 38.06 15.01
CA ALA A 141 -19.18 38.28 14.70
C ALA A 141 -20.10 38.14 15.94
N ARG A 142 -19.84 37.14 16.79
CA ARG A 142 -20.55 36.98 18.08
C ARG A 142 -20.30 38.15 19.02
N LEU A 143 -19.05 38.61 19.13
CA LEU A 143 -18.67 39.71 20.00
C LEU A 143 -19.28 41.03 19.54
N LYS A 144 -19.33 41.25 18.21
CA LYS A 144 -20.03 42.40 17.60
C LYS A 144 -21.52 42.39 17.95
N LYS A 145 -22.20 41.25 17.78
CA LYS A 145 -23.63 41.10 18.12
C LYS A 145 -23.91 41.37 19.61
N ILE A 146 -23.00 40.99 20.50
CA ILE A 146 -23.12 41.30 21.93
C ILE A 146 -22.92 42.80 22.17
N LYS A 147 -21.89 43.42 21.58
CA LYS A 147 -21.65 44.86 21.69
C LYS A 147 -22.82 45.70 21.18
N ASP A 148 -23.39 45.33 20.03
CA ASP A 148 -24.53 46.05 19.45
C ASP A 148 -25.74 46.02 20.40
N ARG A 149 -26.04 44.87 21.02
CA ARG A 149 -27.11 44.75 22.02
C ARG A 149 -26.84 45.57 23.28
N LEU A 150 -25.60 45.58 23.78
CA LEU A 150 -25.23 46.37 24.96
C LEU A 150 -25.34 47.88 24.69
N ARG A 151 -25.04 48.31 23.46
CA ARG A 151 -25.20 49.69 23.01
C ARG A 151 -26.67 50.08 22.87
N GLU A 152 -27.52 49.21 22.31
CA GLU A 152 -28.99 49.39 22.27
C GLU A 152 -29.60 49.52 23.67
N MET A 153 -29.08 48.75 24.64
CA MET A 153 -29.50 48.82 26.05
C MET A 153 -28.91 50.02 26.81
N GLY A 154 -28.09 50.86 26.17
CA GLY A 154 -27.46 52.03 26.78
C GLY A 154 -26.41 51.70 27.86
N MET A 155 -25.95 50.44 27.91
CA MET A 155 -24.95 50.00 28.91
C MET A 155 -23.53 50.40 28.52
N ILE A 156 -23.29 50.64 27.23
CA ILE A 156 -22.01 51.11 26.66
C ILE A 156 -22.28 52.11 25.52
N LEU A 157 -21.32 53.00 25.28
CA LEU A 157 -21.38 54.02 24.21
C LEU A 157 -21.15 53.44 22.81
#